data_AF-A0A8C2S1T1-F1
#
_entry.id   AF-A0A8C2S1T1-F1
#
_cell.length_a   1.000
_cell.length_b   1.000
_cell.length_c   1.000
_cell.angle_alpha   90.00
_cell.angle_beta   90.00
_cell.angle_gamma   90.00
#
_symmetry.space_group_name_H-M   'P 1'
#
loop_
_entity.id
_entity.type
_entity.pdbx_description
1 polymer ?
#
loop_
_entity_poly.entity_id
_entity_poly.type
_entity_poly.pdbx_seq_one_letter_code
_entity_poly.pdbx_strand_id
1 'polypeptide(L)'
;MHNTMKKNIDDPNSSLEEVTDEAEAVRSVNKLGSNQALNADFLGSDYRTGQLYPFSLSTDPHSATFTLTNAAPMTPSFQERWYMNLNSLMERALTPQCGSGDELYIITGAVPSDLRVSDRVSIPEFVWLAACCAVPAGGWAMGFVKHTRDREVIEDVMLRDLEKLLPFHLQLFQNNCGETDQDTEKMKKILEVVNQVQDEERRLDSEGGSETLSSARGTRSALPPPETSGEGSSLLGRLLGFVVTPLIKLCQLIYYLAFGILKYTVYFLWYVTKQVINGLESCLYRLGSATITYFLTIGEELGSIPWKVLKVTVRITRAVLRILCCLLKVVCRVVGVPVRVLVDVATFPVYTIGAVPIVCKDIAMGLGGILSLLFDTAFGTMGGLFQVIFTVCKRVGYKITFDNLGEL
;
A
#
# COMPACT_ATOMS: atom_id res chain seq x y z
N MET A 1 9.79 10.46 -31.50
CA MET A 1 9.37 9.45 -32.49
C MET A 1 8.03 8.90 -32.00
N HIS A 2 6.90 9.34 -32.57
CA HIS A 2 5.58 8.83 -32.15
C HIS A 2 5.39 7.42 -32.70
N ASN A 3 5.54 6.41 -31.83
CA ASN A 3 5.07 5.06 -32.13
C ASN A 3 3.55 5.05 -32.03
N THR A 4 2.88 5.34 -33.14
CA THR A 4 1.44 5.12 -33.27
C THR A 4 1.20 3.62 -33.10
N MET A 5 0.42 3.20 -32.08
CA MET A 5 -0.01 1.81 -31.97
C MET A 5 -0.65 1.40 -33.29
N LYS A 6 -0.04 0.41 -33.97
CA LYS A 6 -0.58 -0.19 -35.18
C LYS A 6 -1.81 -0.97 -34.74
N LYS A 7 -3.00 -0.39 -34.97
CA LYS A 7 -4.26 -0.74 -34.30
C LYS A 7 -4.87 -2.09 -34.69
N ASN A 8 -4.13 -2.91 -35.44
CA ASN A 8 -4.52 -4.26 -35.84
C ASN A 8 -3.36 -5.19 -35.49
N ILE A 9 -3.59 -6.08 -34.54
CA ILE A 9 -2.63 -7.14 -34.17
C ILE A 9 -2.70 -8.25 -35.23
N ASP A 10 -3.92 -8.57 -35.69
CA ASP A 10 -4.17 -9.59 -36.70
C ASP A 10 -3.70 -9.17 -38.09
N ASP A 11 -3.28 -10.15 -38.89
CA ASP A 11 -2.82 -9.91 -40.25
C ASP A 11 -4.04 -9.64 -41.18
N PRO A 12 -4.25 -8.40 -41.67
CA PRO A 12 -5.53 -7.95 -42.27
C PRO A 12 -5.83 -8.55 -43.65
N ASN A 13 -4.93 -9.39 -44.16
CA ASN A 13 -5.08 -10.12 -45.43
C ASN A 13 -5.34 -11.62 -45.21
N SER A 14 -5.53 -12.06 -43.95
CA SER A 14 -5.92 -13.44 -43.67
C SER A 14 -7.38 -13.67 -44.10
N SER A 15 -7.59 -14.70 -44.91
CA SER A 15 -8.92 -15.22 -45.26
C SER A 15 -9.22 -16.56 -44.57
N LEU A 16 -8.45 -16.90 -43.54
CA LEU A 16 -8.56 -18.16 -42.81
C LEU A 16 -9.60 -18.03 -41.69
N GLU A 17 -10.27 -19.13 -41.39
CA GLU A 17 -11.17 -19.23 -40.25
C GLU A 17 -10.36 -19.29 -38.93
N GLU A 18 -10.96 -18.85 -37.83
CA GLU A 18 -10.31 -18.88 -36.52
C GLU A 18 -9.91 -20.33 -36.15
N VAL A 19 -8.80 -20.48 -35.40
CA VAL A 19 -8.27 -21.79 -34.97
C VAL A 19 -7.78 -22.69 -36.13
N THR A 20 -7.42 -22.10 -37.29
CA THR A 20 -6.65 -22.82 -38.34
C THR A 20 -5.24 -23.19 -37.83
N ASP A 21 -4.72 -24.36 -38.24
CA ASP A 21 -3.36 -24.80 -37.90
C ASP A 21 -2.28 -23.84 -38.45
N GLU A 22 -1.26 -23.54 -37.63
CA GLU A 22 -0.20 -22.57 -37.99
C GLU A 22 0.58 -23.00 -39.24
N ALA A 23 0.89 -24.29 -39.39
CA ALA A 23 1.65 -24.78 -40.55
C ALA A 23 0.80 -24.79 -41.83
N GLU A 24 -0.52 -24.86 -41.73
CA GLU A 24 -1.42 -24.56 -42.84
C GLU A 24 -1.49 -23.05 -43.13
N ALA A 25 -1.62 -22.22 -42.09
CA ALA A 25 -1.72 -20.78 -42.22
C ALA A 25 -0.48 -20.15 -42.87
N VAL A 26 0.73 -20.57 -42.48
CA VAL A 26 2.02 -20.11 -43.04
C VAL A 26 2.11 -20.33 -44.56
N ARG A 27 1.45 -21.36 -45.09
CA ARG A 27 1.44 -21.66 -46.55
C ARG A 27 0.43 -20.81 -47.32
N SER A 28 -0.60 -20.30 -46.66
CA SER A 28 -1.76 -19.65 -47.28
C SER A 28 -1.74 -18.13 -47.13
N VAL A 29 -1.19 -17.59 -46.04
CA VAL A 29 -1.20 -16.16 -45.71
C VAL A 29 0.18 -15.53 -45.94
N ASN A 30 0.25 -14.68 -46.96
CA ASN A 30 1.46 -13.90 -47.24
C ASN A 30 1.78 -12.93 -46.09
N LYS A 31 3.01 -13.02 -45.55
CA LYS A 31 3.51 -12.24 -44.40
C LYS A 31 2.83 -12.56 -43.05
N LEU A 32 2.30 -13.78 -42.89
CA LEU A 32 1.83 -14.26 -41.58
C LEU A 32 2.92 -14.09 -40.51
N GLY A 33 2.53 -13.64 -39.32
CA GLY A 33 3.47 -13.44 -38.23
C GLY A 33 4.44 -12.27 -38.50
N SER A 34 3.98 -11.25 -39.22
CA SER A 34 4.70 -9.98 -39.39
C SER A 34 4.44 -8.99 -38.25
N ASN A 35 3.31 -9.15 -37.55
CA ASN A 35 2.90 -8.35 -36.40
C ASN A 35 2.66 -9.21 -35.13
N GLN A 36 2.66 -10.53 -35.27
CA GLN A 36 2.44 -11.54 -34.23
C GLN A 36 3.60 -12.55 -34.21
N ALA A 37 3.83 -13.20 -33.06
CA ALA A 37 4.74 -14.33 -32.96
C ALA A 37 4.15 -15.59 -33.58
N LEU A 38 5.01 -16.51 -33.99
CA LEU A 38 4.67 -17.87 -34.45
C LEU A 38 5.30 -18.90 -33.50
N ASN A 39 4.75 -20.11 -33.41
CA ASN A 39 5.35 -21.19 -32.61
C ASN A 39 6.78 -21.50 -33.05
N ALA A 40 7.06 -21.36 -34.36
CA ALA A 40 8.40 -21.48 -34.92
C ALA A 40 9.46 -20.54 -34.27
N ASP A 41 9.06 -19.37 -33.75
CA ASP A 41 10.00 -18.41 -33.13
C ASP A 41 10.61 -18.91 -31.82
N PHE A 42 9.91 -19.80 -31.11
CA PHE A 42 10.34 -20.33 -29.82
C PHE A 42 11.14 -21.65 -29.95
N LEU A 43 11.14 -22.28 -31.12
CA LEU A 43 11.82 -23.57 -31.35
C LEU A 43 13.34 -23.44 -31.14
N GLY A 44 13.89 -24.30 -30.28
CA GLY A 44 15.32 -24.30 -29.96
C GLY A 44 15.77 -23.17 -29.02
N SER A 45 14.83 -22.39 -28.47
CA SER A 45 15.11 -21.40 -27.42
C SER A 45 14.87 -21.96 -26.02
N ASP A 46 15.50 -21.36 -25.01
CA ASP A 46 15.22 -21.65 -23.58
C ASP A 46 13.92 -21.01 -23.07
N TYR A 47 13.17 -20.31 -23.95
CA TYR A 47 11.94 -19.61 -23.63
C TYR A 47 10.71 -20.39 -24.08
N ARG A 48 9.65 -20.30 -23.27
CA ARG A 48 8.33 -20.84 -23.55
C ARG A 48 7.33 -19.73 -23.81
N THR A 49 6.21 -20.11 -24.41
CA THR A 49 5.00 -19.31 -24.55
C THR A 49 4.29 -19.20 -23.19
N GLY A 50 4.70 -18.24 -22.38
CA GLY A 50 4.10 -17.98 -21.06
C GLY A 50 2.83 -17.14 -21.19
N GLN A 51 1.69 -17.65 -20.74
CA GLN A 51 0.43 -16.91 -20.75
C GLN A 51 0.50 -15.73 -19.78
N LEU A 52 0.07 -14.56 -20.22
CA LEU A 52 0.00 -13.36 -19.38
C LEU A 52 -1.13 -13.47 -18.36
N TYR A 53 -2.25 -14.08 -18.75
CA TYR A 53 -3.30 -14.54 -17.86
C TYR A 53 -3.51 -16.06 -18.06
N PRO A 54 -3.18 -16.90 -17.06
CA PRO A 54 -3.31 -18.35 -17.15
C PRO A 54 -4.74 -18.81 -17.45
N PHE A 55 -4.88 -19.84 -18.30
CA PHE A 55 -6.19 -20.44 -18.59
C PHE A 55 -6.94 -20.89 -17.33
N SER A 56 -6.24 -21.39 -16.30
CA SER A 56 -6.85 -21.83 -15.04
C SER A 56 -7.58 -20.74 -14.25
N LEU A 57 -7.34 -19.47 -14.58
CA LEU A 57 -7.98 -18.29 -13.96
C LEU A 57 -9.03 -17.65 -14.88
N SER A 58 -9.14 -18.10 -16.13
CA SER A 58 -10.09 -17.62 -17.12
C SER A 58 -11.29 -18.56 -17.22
N THR A 59 -12.45 -17.98 -17.54
CA THR A 59 -13.67 -18.72 -17.92
C THR A 59 -13.87 -18.78 -19.45
N ASP A 60 -12.94 -18.21 -20.22
CA ASP A 60 -12.99 -18.14 -21.67
C ASP A 60 -12.74 -19.51 -22.34
N PRO A 61 -13.17 -19.70 -23.59
CA PRO A 61 -12.83 -20.89 -24.35
C PRO A 61 -11.32 -21.12 -24.45
N HIS A 62 -10.92 -22.39 -24.42
CA HIS A 62 -9.52 -22.81 -24.62
C HIS A 62 -8.90 -22.20 -25.90
N SER A 63 -9.69 -22.04 -26.97
CA SER A 63 -9.22 -21.45 -28.24
C SER A 63 -8.73 -20.00 -28.10
N ALA A 64 -9.28 -19.21 -27.18
CA ALA A 64 -8.88 -17.82 -26.97
C ALA A 64 -7.64 -17.69 -26.06
N THR A 65 -7.56 -18.50 -25.02
CA THR A 65 -6.55 -18.39 -23.95
C THR A 65 -5.18 -18.94 -24.34
N PHE A 66 -5.13 -19.92 -25.25
CA PHE A 66 -3.88 -20.50 -25.79
C PHE A 66 -3.34 -19.77 -27.04
N THR A 67 -3.90 -18.62 -27.40
CA THR A 67 -3.37 -17.78 -28.48
C THR A 67 -2.00 -17.17 -28.12
N LEU A 68 -1.10 -17.07 -29.10
CA LEU A 68 0.20 -16.39 -28.91
C LEU A 68 0.05 -14.88 -28.63
N THR A 69 -1.12 -14.30 -28.91
CA THR A 69 -1.49 -12.92 -28.55
C THR A 69 -1.76 -12.72 -27.05
N ASN A 70 -2.02 -13.79 -26.29
CA ASN A 70 -2.11 -13.79 -24.82
C ASN A 70 -0.81 -14.30 -24.16
N ALA A 71 0.29 -14.40 -24.90
CA ALA A 71 1.55 -14.97 -24.40
C ALA A 71 2.75 -14.04 -24.61
N ALA A 72 3.75 -14.21 -23.75
CA ALA A 72 5.07 -13.59 -23.89
C ALA A 72 6.18 -14.62 -23.63
N PRO A 73 7.42 -14.39 -24.14
CA PRO A 73 8.56 -15.23 -23.78
C PRO A 73 8.80 -15.27 -22.27
N MET A 74 8.74 -16.46 -21.68
CA MET A 74 9.07 -16.70 -20.28
C MET A 74 10.02 -17.89 -20.15
N THR A 75 10.99 -17.84 -19.23
CA THR A 75 11.75 -19.03 -18.86
C THR A 75 10.84 -19.99 -18.06
N PRO A 76 11.07 -21.31 -18.07
CA PRO A 76 10.18 -22.27 -17.40
C PRO A 76 9.96 -21.98 -15.90
N SER A 77 11.03 -21.60 -15.18
CA SER A 77 10.97 -21.28 -13.76
C SER A 77 10.39 -19.90 -13.45
N PHE A 78 10.38 -18.97 -14.42
CA PHE A 78 9.65 -17.72 -14.30
C PHE A 78 8.15 -17.94 -14.53
N GLN A 79 7.80 -18.70 -15.57
CA GLN A 79 6.43 -19.05 -15.91
C GLN A 79 5.71 -19.76 -14.75
N GLU A 80 6.36 -20.75 -14.13
CA GLU A 80 5.83 -21.49 -12.98
C GLU A 80 5.55 -20.55 -11.80
N ARG A 81 6.52 -19.73 -11.38
CA ARG A 81 6.35 -18.77 -10.27
C ARG A 81 5.32 -17.70 -10.57
N TRP A 82 5.26 -17.17 -11.80
CA TRP A 82 4.21 -16.24 -12.23
C TRP A 82 2.82 -16.86 -12.06
N TYR A 83 2.62 -18.11 -12.51
CA TYR A 83 1.33 -18.79 -12.40
C TYR A 83 0.95 -19.08 -10.95
N MET A 84 1.89 -19.53 -10.11
CA MET A 84 1.66 -19.78 -8.68
C MET A 84 1.29 -18.50 -7.92
N ASN A 85 1.97 -17.39 -8.23
CA ASN A 85 1.66 -16.09 -7.66
C ASN A 85 0.28 -15.60 -8.09
N LEU A 86 -0.05 -15.66 -9.39
CA LEU A 86 -1.37 -15.25 -9.87
C LEU A 86 -2.51 -16.09 -9.27
N ASN A 87 -2.34 -17.41 -9.18
CA ASN A 87 -3.35 -18.27 -8.58
C ASN A 87 -3.55 -17.94 -7.09
N SER A 88 -2.45 -17.76 -6.36
CA SER A 88 -2.48 -17.37 -4.95
C SER A 88 -3.14 -16.01 -4.73
N LEU A 89 -2.82 -15.01 -5.56
CA LEU A 89 -3.42 -13.68 -5.49
C LEU A 89 -4.92 -13.72 -5.80
N MET A 90 -5.34 -14.40 -6.86
CA MET A 90 -6.76 -14.51 -7.20
C MET A 90 -7.56 -15.22 -6.11
N GLU A 91 -7.12 -16.39 -5.65
CA GLU A 91 -7.85 -17.20 -4.66
C GLU A 91 -7.83 -16.62 -3.25
N ARG A 92 -6.67 -16.12 -2.78
CA ARG A 92 -6.48 -15.71 -1.38
C ARG A 92 -6.71 -14.22 -1.15
N ALA A 93 -6.47 -13.36 -2.16
CA ALA A 93 -6.44 -11.91 -1.98
C ALA A 93 -7.54 -11.17 -2.76
N LEU A 94 -7.61 -11.33 -4.08
CA LEU A 94 -8.42 -10.48 -4.96
C LEU A 94 -9.91 -10.87 -4.94
N THR A 95 -10.23 -12.13 -5.27
CA THR A 95 -11.63 -12.59 -5.30
C THR A 95 -12.33 -12.47 -3.93
N PRO A 96 -11.72 -12.89 -2.79
CA PRO A 96 -12.38 -12.76 -1.48
C PRO A 96 -12.69 -11.32 -1.06
N GLN A 97 -11.93 -10.34 -1.54
CA GLN A 97 -12.16 -8.92 -1.25
C GLN A 97 -13.06 -8.23 -2.31
N CYS A 98 -13.52 -8.96 -3.33
CA CYS A 98 -14.49 -8.49 -4.32
C CYS A 98 -15.87 -9.18 -4.25
N GLY A 99 -16.25 -9.69 -3.07
CA GLY A 99 -17.59 -10.23 -2.83
C GLY A 99 -17.82 -11.55 -3.58
N SER A 100 -18.72 -11.54 -4.56
CA SER A 100 -18.94 -12.69 -5.47
C SER A 100 -17.90 -12.80 -6.58
N GLY A 101 -17.10 -11.75 -6.82
CA GLY A 101 -16.14 -11.68 -7.93
C GLY A 101 -16.72 -11.16 -9.25
N ASP A 102 -18.04 -11.00 -9.37
CA ASP A 102 -18.70 -10.55 -10.62
C ASP A 102 -18.27 -9.15 -11.10
N GLU A 103 -17.81 -8.30 -10.16
CA GLU A 103 -17.31 -6.95 -10.43
C GLU A 103 -15.77 -6.86 -10.37
N LEU A 104 -15.06 -7.99 -10.45
CA LEU A 104 -13.59 -8.05 -10.47
C LEU A 104 -13.07 -8.01 -11.92
N TYR A 105 -12.54 -6.87 -12.32
CA TYR A 105 -11.96 -6.64 -13.64
C TYR A 105 -10.44 -6.78 -13.56
N ILE A 106 -9.88 -7.65 -14.40
CA ILE A 106 -8.45 -7.92 -14.49
C ILE A 106 -7.91 -7.45 -15.85
N ILE A 107 -6.78 -6.78 -15.84
CA ILE A 107 -5.98 -6.45 -17.03
C ILE A 107 -4.57 -6.99 -16.79
N THR A 108 -4.05 -7.80 -17.70
CA THR A 108 -2.66 -8.28 -17.65
C THR A 108 -1.85 -7.67 -18.80
N GLY A 109 -0.53 -7.66 -18.68
CA GLY A 109 0.34 -7.24 -19.76
C GLY A 109 1.81 -7.55 -19.54
N ALA A 110 2.60 -7.17 -20.54
CA ALA A 110 4.05 -7.30 -20.55
C ALA A 110 4.67 -6.00 -21.07
N VAL A 111 5.77 -5.57 -20.46
CA VAL A 111 6.57 -4.45 -20.96
C VAL A 111 7.80 -5.03 -21.68
N PRO A 112 7.98 -4.76 -22.99
CA PRO A 112 9.05 -5.39 -23.76
C PRO A 112 10.41 -4.80 -23.42
N SER A 113 11.43 -5.66 -23.34
CA SER A 113 12.83 -5.24 -23.28
C SER A 113 13.50 -5.25 -24.67
N ASP A 114 14.74 -4.76 -24.72
CA ASP A 114 15.59 -4.80 -25.91
C ASP A 114 16.04 -6.23 -26.32
N LEU A 115 15.92 -7.23 -25.43
CA LEU A 115 16.27 -8.61 -25.76
C LEU A 115 15.15 -9.31 -26.53
N ARG A 116 15.51 -10.23 -27.43
CA ARG A 116 14.57 -10.95 -28.29
C ARG A 116 14.87 -12.45 -28.36
N VAL A 117 13.80 -13.24 -28.45
CA VAL A 117 13.86 -14.62 -28.92
C VAL A 117 13.89 -14.60 -30.45
N SER A 118 14.86 -15.31 -31.04
CA SER A 118 15.02 -15.48 -32.50
C SER A 118 15.03 -14.16 -33.28
N ASP A 119 15.55 -13.08 -32.67
CA ASP A 119 15.55 -11.69 -33.15
C ASP A 119 14.16 -11.09 -33.50
N ARG A 120 13.06 -11.83 -33.27
CA ARG A 120 11.69 -11.42 -33.61
C ARG A 120 10.87 -11.01 -32.41
N VAL A 121 10.78 -11.86 -31.39
CA VAL A 121 9.83 -11.70 -30.27
C VAL A 121 10.54 -11.08 -29.08
N SER A 122 10.15 -9.87 -28.66
CA SER A 122 10.75 -9.22 -27.49
C SER A 122 10.47 -9.97 -26.20
N ILE A 123 11.54 -10.26 -25.46
CA ILE A 123 11.50 -10.81 -24.11
C ILE A 123 11.05 -9.68 -23.18
N PRO A 124 10.04 -9.88 -22.31
CA PRO A 124 9.60 -8.85 -21.37
C PRO A 124 10.70 -8.46 -20.39
N GLU A 125 10.75 -7.17 -20.04
CA GLU A 125 11.50 -6.67 -18.89
C GLU A 125 10.79 -7.03 -17.59
N PHE A 126 9.47 -6.81 -17.58
CA PHE A 126 8.55 -7.27 -16.55
C PHE A 126 7.18 -7.63 -17.15
N VAL A 127 6.47 -8.49 -16.43
CA VAL A 127 5.03 -8.70 -16.62
C VAL A 127 4.27 -8.00 -15.50
N TRP A 128 3.01 -7.67 -15.74
CA TRP A 128 2.19 -6.94 -14.79
C TRP A 128 0.73 -7.35 -14.85
N LEU A 129 0.03 -7.16 -13.73
CA LEU A 129 -1.41 -7.34 -13.62
C LEU A 129 -2.01 -6.15 -12.86
N ALA A 130 -3.10 -5.59 -13.37
CA ALA A 130 -3.94 -4.63 -12.69
C ALA A 130 -5.29 -5.27 -12.37
N ALA A 131 -5.78 -5.07 -11.15
CA ALA A 131 -7.08 -5.52 -10.70
C ALA A 131 -7.92 -4.34 -10.22
N CYS A 132 -9.20 -4.31 -10.56
CA CYS A 132 -10.19 -3.32 -10.12
C CYS A 132 -11.48 -4.03 -9.73
N CYS A 133 -11.92 -3.82 -8.49
CA CYS A 133 -13.21 -4.27 -8.00
C CYS A 133 -14.22 -3.10 -8.06
N ALA A 134 -15.06 -3.06 -9.10
CA ALA A 134 -15.81 -1.85 -9.49
C ALA A 134 -17.14 -1.63 -8.72
N VAL A 135 -17.18 -1.97 -7.43
CA VAL A 135 -18.39 -1.85 -6.61
C VAL A 135 -18.71 -0.38 -6.28
N PRO A 136 -19.99 0.09 -6.42
CA PRO A 136 -20.35 1.51 -6.23
C PRO A 136 -20.07 2.13 -4.84
N ALA A 137 -19.78 1.31 -3.83
CA ALA A 137 -19.33 1.76 -2.52
C ALA A 137 -18.35 0.75 -1.94
N GLY A 138 -17.09 1.16 -1.74
CA GLY A 138 -16.03 0.27 -1.25
C GLY A 138 -15.42 -0.62 -2.35
N GLY A 139 -15.28 -0.09 -3.56
CA GLY A 139 -14.37 -0.66 -4.57
C GLY A 139 -12.91 -0.48 -4.19
N TRP A 140 -12.01 -1.03 -5.00
CA TRP A 140 -10.56 -0.89 -4.83
C TRP A 140 -9.84 -1.22 -6.15
N ALA A 141 -8.63 -0.71 -6.34
CA ALA A 141 -7.76 -1.14 -7.43
C ALA A 141 -6.30 -1.19 -7.02
N MET A 142 -5.57 -2.15 -7.60
CA MET A 142 -4.20 -2.47 -7.23
C MET A 142 -3.44 -3.01 -8.44
N GLY A 143 -2.15 -2.72 -8.51
CA GLY A 143 -1.24 -3.25 -9.53
C GLY A 143 -0.25 -4.23 -8.93
N PHE A 144 0.23 -5.14 -9.77
CA PHE A 144 1.27 -6.12 -9.46
C PHE A 144 2.28 -6.15 -10.59
N VAL A 145 3.57 -6.18 -10.27
CA VAL A 145 4.68 -6.20 -11.22
C VAL A 145 5.62 -7.35 -10.89
N LYS A 146 6.18 -8.01 -11.91
CA LYS A 146 7.22 -9.02 -11.72
C LYS A 146 8.29 -8.94 -12.81
N HIS A 147 9.51 -8.57 -12.41
CA HIS A 147 10.68 -8.49 -13.29
C HIS A 147 11.16 -9.88 -13.71
N THR A 148 11.57 -10.03 -14.97
CA THR A 148 11.86 -11.36 -15.58
C THR A 148 13.29 -11.84 -15.40
N ARG A 149 14.22 -10.90 -15.12
CA ARG A 149 15.66 -11.14 -15.10
C ARG A 149 16.19 -11.28 -13.69
N ASP A 150 15.68 -10.45 -12.80
CA ASP A 150 15.99 -10.45 -11.40
C ASP A 150 15.16 -11.53 -10.69
N ARG A 151 15.71 -12.15 -9.64
CA ARG A 151 14.96 -13.12 -8.79
C ARG A 151 14.03 -12.39 -7.83
N GLU A 152 13.35 -11.38 -8.35
CA GLU A 152 12.49 -10.50 -7.60
C GLU A 152 11.12 -11.15 -7.43
N VAL A 153 10.57 -10.98 -6.24
CA VAL A 153 9.21 -11.39 -5.93
C VAL A 153 8.20 -10.58 -6.74
N ILE A 154 6.96 -11.03 -6.77
CA ILE A 154 5.88 -10.18 -7.27
C ILE A 154 5.70 -8.95 -6.36
N GLU A 155 5.90 -7.76 -6.91
CA GLU A 155 5.75 -6.49 -6.21
C GLU A 155 4.32 -5.98 -6.30
N ASP A 156 3.78 -5.45 -5.20
CA ASP A 156 2.56 -4.67 -5.19
C ASP A 156 2.83 -3.18 -5.43
N VAL A 157 2.00 -2.57 -6.26
CA VAL A 157 2.05 -1.14 -6.57
C VAL A 157 0.65 -0.54 -6.59
N MET A 158 0.55 0.76 -6.29
CA MET A 158 -0.69 1.50 -6.53
C MET A 158 -0.98 1.57 -8.03
N LEU A 159 -2.26 1.60 -8.41
CA LEU A 159 -2.65 1.65 -9.83
C LEU A 159 -2.01 2.84 -10.56
N ARG A 160 -1.91 4.01 -9.90
CA ARG A 160 -1.25 5.21 -10.45
C ARG A 160 0.26 5.06 -10.64
N ASP A 161 0.91 4.20 -9.88
CA ASP A 161 2.35 3.95 -10.03
C ASP A 161 2.59 2.92 -11.14
N LEU A 162 1.73 1.90 -11.24
CA LEU A 162 1.71 1.02 -12.42
C LEU A 162 1.52 1.83 -13.72
N GLU A 163 0.54 2.74 -13.78
CA GLU A 163 0.31 3.62 -14.95
C GLU A 163 1.53 4.48 -15.34
N LYS A 164 2.45 4.76 -14.40
CA LYS A 164 3.72 5.47 -14.68
C LYS A 164 4.84 4.54 -15.15
N LEU A 165 4.83 3.28 -14.73
CA LEU A 165 5.78 2.25 -15.16
C LEU A 165 5.48 1.73 -16.57
N LEU A 166 4.20 1.75 -16.99
CA LEU A 166 3.84 1.29 -18.32
C LEU A 166 4.38 2.21 -19.43
N PRO A 167 4.87 1.65 -20.55
CA PRO A 167 5.15 2.44 -21.73
C PRO A 167 3.84 3.05 -22.24
N PHE A 168 3.90 4.34 -22.59
CA PHE A 168 2.77 5.20 -22.94
C PHE A 168 1.85 5.54 -21.74
N HIS A 169 1.36 6.79 -21.69
CA HIS A 169 0.43 7.24 -20.65
C HIS A 169 -0.95 6.58 -20.82
N LEU A 170 -1.07 5.36 -20.29
CA LEU A 170 -2.29 4.57 -20.26
C LEU A 170 -3.14 4.98 -19.04
N GLN A 171 -4.46 5.01 -19.22
CA GLN A 171 -5.42 5.16 -18.13
C GLN A 171 -6.14 3.83 -17.95
N LEU A 172 -5.71 3.06 -16.95
CA LEU A 172 -6.29 1.76 -16.63
C LEU A 172 -7.69 1.97 -16.02
N PHE A 173 -8.63 1.10 -16.40
CA PHE A 173 -10.03 1.15 -15.96
C PHE A 173 -10.79 2.47 -16.20
N GLN A 174 -10.25 3.42 -16.99
CA GLN A 174 -10.88 4.70 -17.35
C GLN A 174 -11.38 5.54 -16.15
N ASN A 175 -10.70 5.45 -15.01
CA ASN A 175 -11.04 6.04 -13.69
C ASN A 175 -12.14 5.31 -12.89
N ASN A 176 -12.67 4.18 -13.36
CA ASN A 176 -13.35 3.24 -12.46
C ASN A 176 -12.33 2.72 -11.42
N CYS A 177 -12.75 2.51 -10.18
CA CYS A 177 -11.87 2.21 -9.04
C CYS A 177 -10.81 3.28 -8.68
N GLY A 178 -11.04 4.55 -9.00
CA GLY A 178 -10.13 5.67 -8.67
C GLY A 178 -9.83 5.82 -7.16
N GLU A 179 -8.66 6.39 -6.84
CA GLU A 179 -8.08 6.46 -5.48
C GLU A 179 -8.95 7.12 -4.41
N THR A 180 -9.88 8.02 -4.79
CA THR A 180 -10.69 8.81 -3.85
C THR A 180 -11.71 7.98 -3.07
N ASP A 181 -12.09 6.82 -3.58
CA ASP A 181 -13.23 6.02 -3.09
C ASP A 181 -12.83 4.57 -2.76
N GLN A 182 -11.54 4.30 -2.60
CA GLN A 182 -11.01 2.97 -2.35
C GLN A 182 -11.21 2.50 -0.89
N ASP A 183 -11.62 1.25 -0.73
CA ASP A 183 -11.80 0.60 0.58
C ASP A 183 -10.44 0.21 1.19
N THR A 184 -9.91 1.10 2.03
CA THR A 184 -8.62 0.89 2.73
C THR A 184 -8.59 -0.36 3.61
N GLU A 185 -9.74 -0.87 4.08
CA GLU A 185 -9.75 -2.08 4.91
C GLU A 185 -9.58 -3.33 4.03
N LYS A 186 -10.26 -3.39 2.88
CA LYS A 186 -10.07 -4.43 1.88
C LYS A 186 -8.65 -4.40 1.32
N MET A 187 -8.14 -3.23 0.92
CA MET A 187 -6.77 -3.08 0.44
C MET A 187 -5.75 -3.59 1.46
N LYS A 188 -5.93 -3.27 2.75
CA LYS A 188 -5.06 -3.78 3.81
C LYS A 188 -5.08 -5.32 3.89
N LYS A 189 -6.25 -5.95 3.73
CA LYS A 189 -6.39 -7.42 3.69
C LYS A 189 -5.72 -8.02 2.45
N ILE A 190 -5.83 -7.38 1.29
CA ILE A 190 -5.10 -7.78 0.07
C ILE A 190 -3.60 -7.71 0.33
N LEU A 191 -3.09 -6.58 0.81
CA LEU A 191 -1.67 -6.37 1.15
C LEU A 191 -1.15 -7.40 2.16
N GLU A 192 -1.92 -7.75 3.19
CA GLU A 192 -1.54 -8.79 4.16
C GLU A 192 -1.31 -10.16 3.49
N VAL A 193 -2.18 -10.55 2.55
CA VAL A 193 -2.02 -11.80 1.78
C VAL A 193 -0.89 -11.69 0.76
N VAL A 194 -0.71 -10.54 0.11
CA VAL A 194 0.41 -10.31 -0.83
C VAL A 194 1.75 -10.48 -0.13
N ASN A 195 1.91 -9.92 1.08
CA ASN A 195 3.12 -10.10 1.88
C ASN A 195 3.40 -11.59 2.18
N GLN A 196 2.36 -12.40 2.46
CA GLN A 196 2.51 -13.85 2.63
C GLN A 196 2.97 -14.54 1.35
N VAL A 197 2.39 -14.22 0.19
CA VAL A 197 2.78 -14.79 -1.11
C VAL A 197 4.23 -14.41 -1.46
N GLN A 198 4.64 -13.17 -1.22
CA GLN A 198 6.03 -12.74 -1.39
C GLN A 198 6.98 -13.49 -0.44
N ASP A 199 6.62 -13.69 0.83
CA ASP A 199 7.44 -14.44 1.79
C ASP A 199 7.53 -15.94 1.46
N GLU A 200 6.46 -16.53 0.94
CA GLU A 200 6.45 -17.90 0.41
C GLU A 200 7.42 -18.00 -0.79
N GLU A 201 7.38 -17.06 -1.74
CA GLU A 201 8.31 -17.01 -2.87
C GLU A 201 9.78 -16.82 -2.44
N ARG A 202 10.07 -15.90 -1.49
CA ARG A 202 11.43 -15.69 -0.93
C ARG A 202 11.99 -16.97 -0.30
N ARG A 203 11.16 -17.78 0.34
CA ARG A 203 11.58 -19.06 0.95
C ARG A 203 11.91 -20.11 -0.11
N LEU A 204 11.08 -20.25 -1.14
CA LEU A 204 11.33 -21.17 -2.26
C LEU A 204 12.64 -20.85 -2.98
N ASP A 205 12.93 -19.56 -3.24
CA ASP A 205 14.21 -19.14 -3.85
C ASP A 205 15.42 -19.37 -2.93
N SER A 206 15.22 -19.36 -1.61
CA SER A 206 16.28 -19.65 -0.62
C SER A 206 16.59 -21.15 -0.51
N GLU A 207 15.57 -22.02 -0.54
CA GLU A 207 15.74 -23.48 -0.47
C GLU A 207 16.27 -24.07 -1.79
N GLY A 208 15.84 -23.52 -2.92
CA GLY A 208 16.31 -23.91 -4.27
C GLY A 208 17.79 -23.62 -4.56
N GLY A 209 18.51 -22.94 -3.66
CA GLY A 209 19.94 -22.62 -3.81
C GLY A 209 20.91 -23.74 -3.40
N SER A 210 20.43 -24.84 -2.78
CA SER A 210 21.31 -25.84 -2.14
C SER A 210 21.59 -27.10 -2.99
N GLU A 211 20.75 -27.43 -3.97
CA GLU A 211 20.86 -28.69 -4.72
C GLU A 211 21.73 -28.59 -6.00
N THR A 212 23.03 -28.32 -5.86
CA THR A 212 23.98 -28.57 -6.96
C THR A 212 25.41 -28.90 -6.49
N LEU A 213 25.62 -30.06 -5.85
CA LEU A 213 26.89 -30.81 -5.99
C LEU A 213 26.82 -32.26 -5.46
N SER A 214 26.88 -33.25 -6.36
CA SER A 214 27.82 -34.41 -6.27
C SER A 214 27.48 -35.52 -7.28
N SER A 215 28.13 -35.49 -8.44
CA SER A 215 28.38 -36.70 -9.23
C SER A 215 29.83 -36.68 -9.68
N ALA A 216 30.70 -37.32 -8.89
CA ALA A 216 32.12 -37.45 -9.16
C ALA A 216 32.54 -38.92 -9.07
N ARG A 217 33.27 -39.37 -10.09
CA ARG A 217 33.65 -40.76 -10.38
C ARG A 217 35.04 -41.09 -9.86
N GLY A 218 35.25 -42.35 -9.42
CA GLY A 218 36.57 -42.99 -9.32
C GLY A 218 36.92 -43.57 -7.94
N THR A 219 37.81 -44.56 -7.76
CA THR A 219 38.55 -45.44 -8.70
C THR A 219 38.99 -46.74 -7.96
N ARG A 220 39.29 -47.81 -8.70
CA ARG A 220 39.79 -49.13 -8.23
C ARG A 220 41.13 -49.10 -7.45
N SER A 221 41.33 -50.10 -6.58
CA SER A 221 42.61 -50.84 -6.41
C SER A 221 42.39 -52.20 -5.69
N ALA A 222 43.27 -53.19 -5.86
CA ALA A 222 43.04 -54.59 -5.43
C ALA A 222 44.32 -55.37 -5.00
N LEU A 223 44.15 -56.42 -4.17
CA LEU A 223 45.09 -57.51 -3.79
C LEU A 223 46.35 -57.14 -2.96
N PRO A 224 47.10 -58.09 -2.34
CA PRO A 224 46.89 -59.56 -2.13
C PRO A 224 47.16 -60.14 -0.69
N PRO A 225 46.90 -61.46 -0.46
CA PRO A 225 47.36 -62.33 0.69
C PRO A 225 48.72 -63.05 0.37
N PRO A 226 49.35 -63.98 1.18
CA PRO A 226 48.88 -64.94 2.22
C PRO A 226 49.68 -64.90 3.57
N GLU A 227 49.74 -65.93 4.46
CA GLU A 227 50.56 -67.19 4.40
C GLU A 227 50.14 -68.28 5.45
N THR A 228 50.72 -69.48 5.30
CA THR A 228 50.63 -70.82 5.96
C THR A 228 50.56 -70.90 7.53
N SER A 229 50.41 -72.05 8.23
CA SER A 229 50.72 -73.49 8.01
C SER A 229 50.00 -74.40 9.06
N GLY A 230 50.08 -75.74 8.95
CA GLY A 230 49.78 -76.67 10.07
C GLY A 230 49.16 -78.02 9.66
N GLU A 231 49.83 -79.13 9.97
CA GLU A 231 49.57 -80.46 9.38
C GLU A 231 49.16 -81.54 10.42
N GLY A 232 48.32 -82.50 10.02
CA GLY A 232 48.28 -83.86 10.63
C GLY A 232 47.16 -84.19 11.63
N SER A 233 46.07 -84.82 11.16
CA SER A 233 45.51 -86.04 11.80
C SER A 233 44.40 -86.74 10.97
N SER A 234 44.77 -87.90 10.42
CA SER A 234 43.96 -89.12 10.25
C SER A 234 42.42 -89.04 10.17
N LEU A 235 41.89 -89.28 8.96
CA LEU A 235 40.68 -90.04 8.57
C LEU A 235 39.29 -89.71 9.17
N LEU A 236 39.16 -89.33 10.45
CA LEU A 236 37.89 -88.94 11.07
C LEU A 236 37.37 -87.60 10.49
N GLY A 237 38.28 -86.66 10.21
CA GLY A 237 37.95 -85.37 9.59
C GLY A 237 37.39 -85.48 8.16
N ARG A 238 37.70 -86.56 7.42
CA ARG A 238 37.18 -86.77 6.05
C ARG A 238 35.72 -87.21 6.03
N LEU A 239 35.29 -88.02 6.99
CA LEU A 239 33.88 -88.42 7.14
C LEU A 239 33.06 -87.31 7.80
N LEU A 240 33.60 -86.66 8.84
CA LEU A 240 32.91 -85.55 9.50
C LEU A 240 32.75 -84.34 8.57
N GLY A 241 33.77 -83.99 7.78
CA GLY A 241 33.70 -82.90 6.80
C GLY A 241 32.63 -83.09 5.71
N PHE A 242 32.34 -84.34 5.33
CA PHE A 242 31.33 -84.64 4.30
C PHE A 242 29.89 -84.35 4.78
N VAL A 243 29.64 -84.46 6.09
CA VAL A 243 28.34 -84.14 6.71
C VAL A 243 28.30 -82.70 7.24
N VAL A 244 29.42 -82.20 7.76
CA VAL A 244 29.54 -80.84 8.32
C VAL A 244 29.49 -79.76 7.23
N THR A 245 30.06 -79.98 6.04
CA THR A 245 30.02 -78.97 4.95
C THR A 245 28.59 -78.64 4.48
N PRO A 246 27.71 -79.63 4.15
CA PRO A 246 26.32 -79.33 3.81
C PRO A 246 25.52 -78.79 5.01
N LEU A 247 25.79 -79.24 6.25
CA LEU A 247 25.16 -78.67 7.45
C LEU A 247 25.54 -77.20 7.68
N ILE A 248 26.81 -76.82 7.50
CA ILE A 248 27.24 -75.41 7.59
C ILE A 248 26.53 -74.59 6.52
N LYS A 249 26.42 -75.09 5.28
CA LYS A 249 25.70 -74.40 4.22
C LYS A 249 24.20 -74.28 4.50
N LEU A 250 23.59 -75.29 5.11
CA LEU A 250 22.19 -75.25 5.56
C LEU A 250 22.00 -74.22 6.69
N CYS A 251 22.86 -74.21 7.71
CA CYS A 251 22.86 -73.21 8.77
C CYS A 251 23.10 -71.79 8.23
N GLN A 252 23.98 -71.63 7.24
CA GLN A 252 24.26 -70.35 6.59
C GLN A 252 23.03 -69.87 5.80
N LEU A 253 22.33 -70.76 5.10
CA LEU A 253 21.06 -70.47 4.42
C LEU A 253 19.96 -70.08 5.42
N ILE A 254 19.80 -70.83 6.51
CA ILE A 254 18.84 -70.54 7.59
C ILE A 254 19.14 -69.19 8.23
N TYR A 255 20.41 -68.86 8.47
CA TYR A 255 20.83 -67.56 8.98
C TYR A 255 20.47 -66.42 8.03
N TYR A 256 20.75 -66.55 6.73
CA TYR A 256 20.36 -65.53 5.75
C TYR A 256 18.82 -65.40 5.62
N LEU A 257 18.08 -66.50 5.73
CA LEU A 257 16.61 -66.48 5.72
C LEU A 257 16.07 -65.76 6.96
N ALA A 258 16.58 -66.10 8.14
CA ALA A 258 16.20 -65.49 9.42
C ALA A 258 16.56 -64.00 9.47
N PHE A 259 17.74 -63.62 8.98
CA PHE A 259 18.15 -62.21 8.88
C PHE A 259 17.31 -61.44 7.87
N GLY A 260 16.96 -62.06 6.74
CA GLY A 260 16.01 -61.50 5.77
C GLY A 260 14.64 -61.24 6.39
N ILE A 261 14.07 -62.24 7.08
CA ILE A 261 12.80 -62.12 7.81
C ILE A 261 12.88 -61.01 8.86
N LEU A 262 13.95 -60.96 9.66
CA LEU A 262 14.17 -59.92 10.67
C LEU A 262 14.25 -58.51 10.07
N LYS A 263 14.93 -58.35 8.92
CA LYS A 263 14.97 -57.06 8.21
C LYS A 263 13.58 -56.64 7.73
N TYR A 264 12.79 -57.58 7.20
CA TYR A 264 11.43 -57.29 6.74
C TYR A 264 10.46 -57.02 7.90
N THR A 265 10.56 -57.72 9.03
CA THR A 265 9.71 -57.43 10.21
C THR A 265 10.05 -56.08 10.83
N VAL A 266 11.33 -55.71 10.94
CA VAL A 266 11.74 -54.36 11.39
C VAL A 266 11.26 -53.28 10.41
N TYR A 267 11.37 -53.49 9.10
CA TYR A 267 10.90 -52.54 8.09
C TYR A 267 9.36 -52.39 8.12
N PHE A 268 8.63 -53.49 8.31
CA PHE A 268 7.17 -53.48 8.47
C PHE A 268 6.75 -52.76 9.75
N LEU A 269 7.41 -53.02 10.89
CA LEU A 269 7.15 -52.32 12.15
C LEU A 269 7.41 -50.81 12.01
N TRP A 270 8.50 -50.41 11.36
CA TRP A 270 8.80 -49.01 11.05
C TRP A 270 7.75 -48.35 10.13
N TYR A 271 7.27 -49.08 9.12
CA TYR A 271 6.20 -48.60 8.25
C TYR A 271 4.88 -48.39 9.02
N VAL A 272 4.50 -49.35 9.86
CA VAL A 272 3.30 -49.27 10.71
C VAL A 272 3.41 -48.12 11.72
N THR A 273 4.55 -47.94 12.41
CA THR A 273 4.70 -46.82 13.35
C THR A 273 4.62 -45.47 12.64
N LYS A 274 5.25 -45.32 11.46
CA LYS A 274 5.13 -44.11 10.64
C LYS A 274 3.68 -43.83 10.22
N GLN A 275 2.94 -44.86 9.80
CA GLN A 275 1.54 -44.69 9.40
C GLN A 275 0.63 -44.32 10.58
N VAL A 276 0.88 -44.86 11.78
CA VAL A 276 0.18 -44.47 13.02
C VAL A 276 0.49 -43.04 13.43
N ILE A 277 1.75 -42.60 13.35
CA ILE A 277 2.16 -41.22 13.66
C ILE A 277 1.47 -40.23 12.72
N ASN A 278 1.54 -40.44 11.41
CA ASN A 278 0.88 -39.58 10.42
C ASN A 278 -0.65 -39.53 10.61
N GLY A 279 -1.28 -40.65 10.96
CA GLY A 279 -2.71 -40.71 11.27
C GLY A 279 -3.07 -39.95 12.55
N LEU A 280 -2.25 -40.05 13.59
CA LEU A 280 -2.44 -39.33 14.86
C LEU A 280 -2.27 -37.82 14.67
N GLU A 281 -1.26 -37.39 13.92
CA GLU A 281 -1.03 -36.00 13.58
C GLU A 281 -2.21 -35.41 12.79
N SER A 282 -2.68 -36.09 11.74
CA SER A 282 -3.88 -35.65 10.99
C SER A 282 -5.15 -35.59 11.86
N CYS A 283 -5.27 -36.46 12.87
CA CYS A 283 -6.39 -36.45 13.81
C CYS A 283 -6.30 -35.25 14.76
N LEU A 284 -5.12 -34.99 15.33
CA LEU A 284 -4.86 -33.85 16.22
C LEU A 284 -5.03 -32.51 15.49
N TYR A 285 -4.60 -32.39 14.23
CA TYR A 285 -4.85 -31.20 13.41
C TYR A 285 -6.34 -30.96 13.14
N ARG A 286 -7.12 -32.00 12.84
CA ARG A 286 -8.58 -31.87 12.65
C ARG A 286 -9.29 -31.49 13.96
N LEU A 287 -8.91 -32.08 15.09
CA LEU A 287 -9.49 -31.76 16.39
C LEU A 287 -9.12 -30.32 16.84
N GLY A 288 -7.86 -29.94 16.65
CA GLY A 288 -7.34 -28.60 16.97
C GLY A 288 -7.97 -27.50 16.11
N SER A 289 -8.05 -27.69 14.79
CA SER A 289 -8.69 -26.72 13.88
C SER A 289 -10.16 -26.50 14.21
N ALA A 290 -10.93 -27.55 14.46
CA ALA A 290 -12.33 -27.41 14.89
C ALA A 290 -12.43 -26.62 16.21
N THR A 291 -11.59 -26.95 17.20
CA THR A 291 -11.56 -26.26 18.50
C THR A 291 -11.20 -24.78 18.36
N ILE A 292 -10.22 -24.44 17.52
CA ILE A 292 -9.82 -23.05 17.23
C ILE A 292 -10.96 -22.28 16.55
N THR A 293 -11.67 -22.88 15.59
CA THR A 293 -12.82 -22.25 14.93
C THR A 293 -13.97 -21.95 15.91
N TYR A 294 -14.22 -22.84 16.88
CA TYR A 294 -15.19 -22.58 17.96
C TYR A 294 -14.74 -21.43 18.88
N PHE A 295 -13.45 -21.35 19.24
CA PHE A 295 -12.96 -20.23 20.05
C PHE A 295 -12.96 -18.89 19.30
N LEU A 296 -12.68 -18.88 18.00
CA LEU A 296 -12.76 -17.68 17.16
C LEU A 296 -14.20 -17.16 17.04
N THR A 297 -15.18 -18.03 16.76
CA THR A 297 -16.60 -17.64 16.69
C THR A 297 -17.16 -17.16 18.04
N ILE A 298 -16.77 -17.80 19.14
CA ILE A 298 -17.09 -17.30 20.50
C ILE A 298 -16.44 -15.93 20.73
N GLY A 299 -15.18 -15.73 20.33
CA GLY A 299 -14.47 -14.47 20.47
C GLY A 299 -15.10 -13.31 19.68
N GLU A 300 -15.56 -13.58 18.45
CA GLU A 300 -16.23 -12.60 17.59
C GLU A 300 -17.57 -12.13 18.18
N GLU A 301 -18.41 -13.07 18.59
CA GLU A 301 -19.71 -12.74 19.21
C GLU A 301 -19.54 -12.03 20.56
N LEU A 302 -18.62 -12.51 21.41
CA LEU A 302 -18.36 -11.92 22.72
C LEU A 302 -17.70 -10.54 22.61
N GLY A 303 -16.89 -10.29 21.57
CA GLY A 303 -16.34 -8.97 21.25
C GLY A 303 -17.38 -7.99 20.69
N SER A 304 -18.40 -8.50 19.97
CA SER A 304 -19.46 -7.67 19.41
C SER A 304 -20.34 -6.99 20.48
N ILE A 305 -20.53 -7.64 21.64
CA ILE A 305 -21.42 -7.17 22.70
C ILE A 305 -20.88 -5.89 23.39
N PRO A 306 -19.63 -5.84 23.91
CA PRO A 306 -19.03 -4.60 24.42
C PRO A 306 -18.99 -3.48 23.38
N TRP A 307 -18.73 -3.80 22.10
CA TRP A 307 -18.71 -2.80 21.02
C TRP A 307 -20.09 -2.16 20.79
N LYS A 308 -21.16 -2.96 20.79
CA LYS A 308 -22.56 -2.47 20.72
C LYS A 308 -22.89 -1.59 21.93
N VAL A 309 -22.49 -1.99 23.14
CA VAL A 309 -22.68 -1.18 24.36
C VAL A 309 -21.89 0.14 24.29
N LEU A 310 -20.62 0.11 23.88
CA LEU A 310 -19.77 1.29 23.71
C LEU A 310 -20.40 2.30 22.73
N LYS A 311 -20.92 1.82 21.60
CA LYS A 311 -21.60 2.65 20.58
C LYS A 311 -22.85 3.35 21.13
N VAL A 312 -23.59 2.70 22.04
CA VAL A 312 -24.73 3.31 22.74
C VAL A 312 -24.25 4.32 23.79
N THR A 313 -23.25 3.97 24.60
CA THR A 313 -22.66 4.87 25.60
C THR A 313 -22.13 6.17 24.98
N VAL A 314 -21.44 6.11 23.83
CA VAL A 314 -20.95 7.30 23.09
C VAL A 314 -22.11 8.18 22.58
N ARG A 315 -23.26 7.60 22.22
CA ARG A 315 -24.45 8.37 21.84
C ARG A 315 -25.07 9.08 23.05
N ILE A 316 -25.16 8.40 24.19
CA ILE A 316 -25.69 8.95 25.45
C ILE A 316 -24.78 10.08 25.97
N THR A 317 -23.46 9.87 26.07
CA THR A 317 -22.53 10.91 26.55
C THR A 317 -22.52 12.14 25.65
N ARG A 318 -22.61 11.98 24.33
CA ARG A 318 -22.76 13.09 23.38
C ARG A 318 -24.08 13.86 23.58
N ALA A 319 -25.18 13.18 23.90
CA ALA A 319 -26.45 13.82 24.21
C ALA A 319 -26.39 14.61 25.53
N VAL A 320 -25.83 14.02 26.59
CA VAL A 320 -25.61 14.67 27.89
C VAL A 320 -24.69 15.90 27.75
N LEU A 321 -23.61 15.80 26.98
CA LEU A 321 -22.70 16.92 26.71
C LEU A 321 -23.40 18.09 25.99
N ARG A 322 -24.32 17.81 25.06
CA ARG A 322 -25.16 18.84 24.42
C ARG A 322 -26.07 19.52 25.44
N ILE A 323 -26.74 18.75 26.31
CA ILE A 323 -27.61 19.29 27.37
C ILE A 323 -26.79 20.18 28.32
N LEU A 324 -25.63 19.73 28.77
CA LEU A 324 -24.73 20.50 29.64
C LEU A 324 -24.24 21.79 28.96
N CYS A 325 -23.89 21.74 27.67
CA CYS A 325 -23.51 22.93 26.90
C CYS A 325 -24.67 23.94 26.77
N CYS A 326 -25.91 23.46 26.59
CA CYS A 326 -27.10 24.31 26.58
C CYS A 326 -27.35 24.96 27.95
N LEU A 327 -27.27 24.19 29.05
CA LEU A 327 -27.39 24.71 30.41
C LEU A 327 -26.32 25.77 30.70
N LEU A 328 -25.06 25.50 30.35
CA LEU A 328 -23.96 26.46 30.51
C LEU A 328 -24.23 27.76 29.74
N LYS A 329 -24.70 27.68 28.48
CA LYS A 329 -25.08 28.87 27.70
C LYS A 329 -26.20 29.68 28.35
N VAL A 330 -27.19 29.02 28.98
CA VAL A 330 -28.26 29.71 29.71
C VAL A 330 -27.70 30.40 30.96
N VAL A 331 -26.89 29.71 31.77
CA VAL A 331 -26.25 30.30 32.97
C VAL A 331 -25.36 31.48 32.59
N CYS A 332 -24.51 31.36 31.56
CA CYS A 332 -23.67 32.45 31.07
C CYS A 332 -24.49 33.66 30.56
N ARG A 333 -25.68 33.44 29.99
CA ARG A 333 -26.59 34.55 29.62
C ARG A 333 -27.22 35.20 30.85
N VAL A 334 -27.75 34.41 31.78
CA VAL A 334 -28.41 34.92 33.01
C VAL A 334 -27.44 35.69 33.89
N VAL A 335 -26.20 35.22 34.05
CA VAL A 335 -25.15 35.92 34.81
C VAL A 335 -24.55 37.10 34.01
N GLY A 336 -24.46 36.97 32.68
CA GLY A 336 -23.89 37.99 31.81
C GLY A 336 -24.69 39.29 31.68
N VAL A 337 -25.96 39.31 32.11
CA VAL A 337 -26.79 40.53 32.18
C VAL A 337 -26.42 41.40 33.41
N PRO A 338 -26.56 40.92 34.66
CA PRO A 338 -26.20 41.71 35.84
C PRO A 338 -24.70 42.04 35.89
N VAL A 339 -23.82 41.18 35.37
CA VAL A 339 -22.37 41.49 35.28
C VAL A 339 -22.11 42.67 34.35
N ARG A 340 -22.78 42.77 33.19
CA ARG A 340 -22.65 43.95 32.31
C ARG A 340 -23.17 45.21 33.00
N VAL A 341 -24.35 45.15 33.61
CA VAL A 341 -24.91 46.30 34.34
C VAL A 341 -23.97 46.75 35.47
N LEU A 342 -23.35 45.82 36.22
CA LEU A 342 -22.34 46.13 37.23
C LEU A 342 -21.09 46.79 36.63
N VAL A 343 -20.61 46.31 35.49
CA VAL A 343 -19.47 46.92 34.77
C VAL A 343 -19.84 48.31 34.27
N ASP A 344 -20.98 48.50 33.62
CA ASP A 344 -21.43 49.79 33.09
C ASP A 344 -21.60 50.82 34.22
N VAL A 345 -22.22 50.43 35.34
CA VAL A 345 -22.33 51.25 36.57
C VAL A 345 -20.96 51.57 37.17
N ALA A 346 -20.01 50.62 37.18
CA ALA A 346 -18.65 50.86 37.65
C ALA A 346 -17.82 51.75 36.70
N THR A 347 -18.17 51.81 35.42
CA THR A 347 -17.48 52.66 34.43
C THR A 347 -18.01 54.09 34.42
N PHE A 348 -19.26 54.31 34.85
CA PHE A 348 -19.91 55.63 34.86
C PHE A 348 -19.16 56.72 35.68
N PRO A 349 -18.62 56.45 36.88
CA PRO A 349 -17.79 57.41 37.62
C PRO A 349 -16.47 57.74 36.91
N VAL A 350 -15.88 56.78 36.19
CA VAL A 350 -14.57 56.94 35.54
C VAL A 350 -14.65 57.97 34.42
N TYR A 351 -15.70 57.91 33.59
CA TYR A 351 -15.91 58.88 32.52
C TYR A 351 -16.32 60.27 33.02
N THR A 352 -17.15 60.35 34.06
CA THR A 352 -17.56 61.65 34.62
C THR A 352 -16.42 62.36 35.34
N ILE A 353 -15.61 61.65 36.14
CA ILE A 353 -14.42 62.23 36.79
C ILE A 353 -13.36 62.63 35.75
N GLY A 354 -13.21 61.87 34.66
CA GLY A 354 -12.28 62.20 33.56
C GLY A 354 -12.63 63.47 32.77
N ALA A 355 -13.89 63.89 32.75
CA ALA A 355 -14.34 65.07 31.99
C ALA A 355 -14.18 66.40 32.75
N VAL A 356 -14.26 66.40 34.09
CA VAL A 356 -14.21 67.61 34.93
C VAL A 356 -12.94 68.46 34.67
N PRO A 357 -11.71 67.90 34.59
CA PRO A 357 -10.51 68.70 34.37
C PRO A 357 -10.49 69.45 33.03
N ILE A 358 -11.11 68.87 31.99
CA ILE A 358 -11.16 69.45 30.64
C ILE A 358 -12.08 70.67 30.64
N VAL A 359 -13.30 70.52 31.18
CA VAL A 359 -14.27 71.62 31.27
C VAL A 359 -13.75 72.76 32.15
N CYS A 360 -13.09 72.46 33.28
CA CYS A 360 -12.45 73.48 34.11
C CYS A 360 -11.33 74.23 33.38
N LYS A 361 -10.54 73.54 32.55
CA LYS A 361 -9.48 74.16 31.74
C LYS A 361 -10.06 75.12 30.70
N ASP A 362 -11.11 74.73 29.99
CA ASP A 362 -11.72 75.54 28.94
C ASP A 362 -12.43 76.79 29.52
N ILE A 363 -13.10 76.65 30.67
CA ILE A 363 -13.67 77.80 31.40
C ILE A 363 -12.57 78.77 31.86
N ALA A 364 -11.45 78.27 32.37
CA ALA A 364 -10.31 79.11 32.78
C ALA A 364 -9.68 79.84 31.59
N MET A 365 -9.51 79.18 30.44
CA MET A 365 -9.01 79.82 29.21
C MET A 365 -9.98 80.88 28.67
N GLY A 366 -11.30 80.62 28.72
CA GLY A 366 -12.33 81.60 28.34
C GLY A 366 -12.33 82.85 29.23
N LEU A 367 -12.28 82.67 30.55
CA LEU A 367 -12.19 83.77 31.51
C LEU A 367 -10.89 84.59 31.34
N GLY A 368 -9.76 83.92 31.11
CA GLY A 368 -8.47 84.59 30.83
C GLY A 368 -8.49 85.43 29.56
N GLY A 369 -9.16 84.96 28.50
CA GLY A 369 -9.36 85.71 27.26
C GLY A 369 -10.22 86.97 27.47
N ILE A 370 -11.31 86.85 28.21
CA ILE A 370 -12.19 87.99 28.55
C ILE A 370 -11.44 89.02 29.40
N LEU A 371 -10.66 88.59 30.41
CA LEU A 371 -9.85 89.49 31.23
C LEU A 371 -8.80 90.23 30.39
N SER A 372 -8.15 89.54 29.45
CA SER A 372 -7.16 90.15 28.55
C SER A 372 -7.78 91.23 27.67
N LEU A 373 -8.94 90.97 27.05
CA LEU A 373 -9.68 91.96 26.26
C LEU A 373 -10.12 93.18 27.09
N LEU A 374 -10.52 92.98 28.35
CA LEU A 374 -10.85 94.08 29.26
C LEU A 374 -9.62 94.94 29.58
N PHE A 375 -8.46 94.33 29.84
CA PHE A 375 -7.22 95.07 30.05
C PHE A 375 -6.76 95.80 28.78
N ASP A 376 -6.76 95.16 27.62
CA ASP A 376 -6.39 95.80 26.34
C ASP A 376 -7.31 96.99 26.02
N THR A 377 -8.60 96.87 26.31
CA THR A 377 -9.57 97.98 26.13
C THR A 377 -9.30 99.12 27.13
N ALA A 378 -8.99 98.81 28.39
CA ALA A 378 -8.66 99.81 29.41
C ALA A 378 -7.34 100.53 29.13
N PHE A 379 -6.28 99.80 28.76
CA PHE A 379 -5.00 100.37 28.39
C PHE A 379 -5.07 101.13 27.05
N GLY A 380 -5.82 100.63 26.06
CA GLY A 380 -6.05 101.32 24.80
C GLY A 380 -6.81 102.65 24.98
N THR A 381 -7.85 102.66 25.81
CA THR A 381 -8.58 103.90 26.12
C THR A 381 -7.75 104.88 26.95
N MET A 382 -6.97 104.42 27.94
CA MET A 382 -6.01 105.29 28.64
C MET A 382 -4.93 105.84 27.70
N GLY A 383 -4.39 105.02 26.80
CA GLY A 383 -3.39 105.45 25.81
C GLY A 383 -3.94 106.53 24.87
N GLY A 384 -5.16 106.35 24.36
CA GLY A 384 -5.87 107.36 23.58
C GLY A 384 -6.12 108.64 24.37
N LEU A 385 -6.54 108.54 25.64
CA LEU A 385 -6.76 109.70 26.51
C LEU A 385 -5.46 110.47 26.77
N PHE A 386 -4.35 109.77 27.04
CA PHE A 386 -3.02 110.38 27.17
C PHE A 386 -2.57 111.06 25.89
N GLN A 387 -2.85 110.48 24.71
CA GLN A 387 -2.51 111.10 23.43
C GLN A 387 -3.32 112.39 23.18
N VAL A 388 -4.61 112.40 23.55
CA VAL A 388 -5.46 113.61 23.51
C VAL A 388 -4.94 114.66 24.49
N ILE A 389 -4.66 114.30 25.75
CA ILE A 389 -4.10 115.22 26.76
C ILE A 389 -2.78 115.81 26.28
N PHE A 390 -1.85 114.99 25.76
CA PHE A 390 -0.56 115.45 25.23
C PHE A 390 -0.75 116.43 24.06
N THR A 391 -1.72 116.16 23.18
CA THR A 391 -2.05 117.04 22.04
C THR A 391 -2.67 118.36 22.52
N VAL A 392 -3.56 118.32 23.53
CA VAL A 392 -4.15 119.51 24.15
C VAL A 392 -3.09 120.34 24.87
N CYS A 393 -2.22 119.72 25.68
CA CYS A 393 -1.09 120.40 26.32
C CYS A 393 -0.16 121.06 25.30
N LYS A 394 0.15 120.37 24.19
CA LYS A 394 0.95 120.94 23.08
C LYS A 394 0.25 122.13 22.41
N ARG A 395 -1.08 122.11 22.31
CA ARG A 395 -1.90 123.18 21.70
C ARG A 395 -2.13 124.38 22.64
N VAL A 396 -2.26 124.14 23.95
CA VAL A 396 -2.44 125.17 24.99
C VAL A 396 -1.12 125.84 25.34
N GLY A 397 -0.01 125.08 25.39
CA GLY A 397 1.34 125.66 25.57
C GLY A 397 1.71 126.67 24.47
N TYR A 398 1.17 126.51 23.26
CA TYR A 398 1.30 127.48 22.16
C TYR A 398 0.30 128.65 22.20
N LYS A 399 -0.72 128.62 23.06
CA LYS A 399 -1.82 129.61 23.08
C LYS A 399 -1.77 130.58 24.29
N ILE A 400 -0.76 130.47 25.15
CA ILE A 400 -0.60 131.33 26.35
C ILE A 400 0.18 132.63 26.05
N THR A 401 0.65 132.83 24.81
CA THR A 401 1.59 133.92 24.47
C THR A 401 0.98 135.11 23.72
N PHE A 402 -0.22 135.02 23.15
CA PHE A 402 -0.82 136.11 22.37
C PHE A 402 -2.31 136.32 22.67
N ASP A 403 -2.61 137.60 22.96
CA ASP A 403 -3.89 138.33 22.85
C ASP A 403 -4.41 138.95 24.16
N ASN A 404 -3.62 139.92 24.65
CA ASN A 404 -4.05 141.04 25.49
C ASN A 404 -4.17 142.29 24.59
N LEU A 405 -5.37 142.70 24.15
CA LEU A 405 -5.63 144.08 23.69
C LEU A 405 -7.14 144.40 23.57
N GLY A 406 -7.48 145.69 23.77
CA GLY A 406 -8.78 146.38 23.84
C GLY A 406 -10.02 145.75 23.19
N GLU A 407 -11.18 145.73 23.86
CA GLU A 407 -12.05 146.86 24.28
C GLU A 407 -13.15 147.19 23.25
N LEU A 408 -14.37 147.38 23.77
CA LEU A 408 -15.61 147.87 23.13
C LEU A 408 -16.34 146.96 22.13
#